data_AF-A0A4Q3EZM4-F1
#
_entry.id   AF-A0A4Q3EZM4-F1
#
_cell.length_a   1.000
_cell.length_b   1.000
_cell.length_c   1.000
_cell.angle_alpha   90.00
_cell.angle_beta   90.00
_cell.angle_gamma   90.00
#
_symmetry.space_group_name_H-M   'P 1'
#
loop_
_entity.id
_entity.type
_entity.pdbx_description
1 polymer ?
#
loop_
_entity_poly.entity_id
_entity_poly.type
_entity_poly.pdbx_seq_one_letter_code
_entity_poly.pdbx_strand_id
1 'polypeptide(L)' 'IVRRIFEHLGYEVVKLDRVIYANLTKKDLTRGRWRYLEEKEVIQLKHLMK' A
#
# COMPACT_ATOMS: atom_id res chain seq x y z
N ILE A 1 8.20 -4.86 -9.47
CA ILE A 1 7.63 -6.18 -9.81
C ILE A 1 6.36 -6.03 -10.64
N VAL A 2 5.29 -5.39 -10.13
CA VAL A 2 4.03 -5.22 -10.89
C VAL A 2 4.26 -4.73 -12.32
N ARG A 3 4.99 -3.62 -12.53
CA ARG A 3 5.32 -3.12 -13.89
C ARG A 3 5.97 -4.20 -14.79
N ARG A 4 6.97 -4.91 -14.27
CA ARG A 4 7.67 -5.99 -15.00
C ARG A 4 6.76 -7.16 -15.38
N ILE A 5 5.79 -7.51 -14.53
CA ILE A 5 4.80 -8.57 -14.84
C ILE A 5 3.94 -8.14 -16.02
N PHE A 6 3.43 -6.91 -16.00
CA PHE A 6 2.61 -6.39 -17.11
C PHE A 6 3.42 -6.19 -18.39
N GLU A 7 4.67 -5.76 -18.29
CA GLU A 7 5.60 -5.66 -19.43
C GLU A 7 5.82 -7.02 -20.11
N HIS A 8 5.98 -8.11 -19.34
CA HIS A 8 6.11 -9.47 -19.89
C HIS A 8 4.85 -9.93 -20.65
N LEU A 9 3.70 -9.34 -20.37
CA LEU A 9 2.43 -9.64 -21.03
C LEU A 9 2.13 -8.64 -22.17
N GLY A 10 3.07 -7.74 -22.50
CA GLY A 10 2.91 -6.76 -23.57
C GLY A 10 2.08 -5.53 -23.19
N TYR A 11 1.83 -5.29 -21.90
CA TYR A 11 1.06 -4.13 -21.43
C TYR A 11 1.97 -3.02 -20.89
N GLU A 12 1.66 -1.78 -21.27
CA GLU A 12 2.26 -0.58 -20.67
C GLU A 12 1.45 -0.11 -19.46
N VAL A 13 2.12 0.03 -18.31
CA VAL A 13 1.48 0.55 -17.08
C VAL A 13 1.55 2.07 -17.04
N VAL A 14 0.49 2.76 -17.46
CA VAL A 14 0.40 4.23 -17.47
C VAL A 14 0.45 4.82 -16.04
N LYS A 15 -0.19 4.15 -15.07
CA LYS A 15 -0.23 4.59 -13.67
C LYS A 15 -0.26 3.40 -12.72
N LEU A 16 0.49 3.49 -11.63
CA LEU A 16 0.49 2.50 -10.56
C LEU A 16 0.29 3.20 -9.21
N ASP A 17 -0.67 2.73 -8.44
CA ASP A 17 -1.06 3.35 -7.17
C ASP A 17 -1.27 2.25 -6.13
N ARG A 18 -0.56 2.34 -4.99
CA ARG A 18 -0.73 1.42 -3.88
C ARG A 18 -1.79 1.97 -2.95
N VAL A 19 -2.93 1.30 -2.90
CA VAL A 19 -4.09 1.75 -2.11
C VAL A 19 -4.12 1.20 -0.68
N ILE A 20 -3.54 0.00 -0.47
CA ILE A 20 -3.57 -0.74 0.79
C ILE A 20 -2.19 -1.37 1.04
N TYR A 21 -1.81 -1.50 2.31
CA TYR A 21 -0.68 -2.31 2.77
C TYR A 21 -1.03 -2.94 4.11
N ALA A 22 -1.03 -4.27 4.18
CA ALA A 22 -1.54 -5.00 5.36
C ALA A 22 -2.95 -4.50 5.71
N ASN A 23 -3.15 -4.05 6.95
CA ASN A 23 -4.43 -3.51 7.45
C ASN A 23 -4.57 -1.99 7.22
N LEU A 24 -3.54 -1.34 6.67
CA LEU A 24 -3.51 0.11 6.46
C LEU A 24 -4.04 0.46 5.06
N THR A 25 -4.85 1.51 5.00
CA THR A 25 -5.33 2.11 3.75
C THR A 25 -4.88 3.56 3.65
N LYS A 26 -4.70 4.06 2.43
CA LYS A 26 -4.45 5.49 2.18
C LYS A 26 -5.69 6.37 2.32
N LYS A 27 -6.84 5.79 2.67
CA LYS A 27 -8.09 6.52 2.91
C LYS A 27 -7.80 7.65 3.90
N ASP A 28 -8.34 8.83 3.62
CA ASP A 28 -8.22 10.02 4.47
C ASP A 28 -6.80 10.61 4.59
N LEU A 29 -5.83 10.12 3.79
CA LEU A 29 -4.49 10.69 3.69
C LEU A 29 -4.24 11.26 2.28
N THR A 30 -4.20 12.59 2.16
CA THR A 30 -3.90 13.25 0.89
C THR A 30 -2.45 12.98 0.47
N ARG A 31 -2.18 13.06 -0.85
CA ARG A 31 -0.82 12.91 -1.38
C ARG A 31 0.18 13.81 -0.66
N GLY A 32 1.36 13.25 -0.35
CA GLY A 32 2.45 13.96 0.31
C GLY A 32 2.31 14.16 1.82
N ARG A 33 1.20 13.72 2.43
CA ARG A 33 1.03 13.76 3.89
C ARG A 33 1.36 12.42 4.55
N TRP A 34 1.62 12.48 5.85
CA TRP A 34 1.77 11.33 6.73
C TRP A 34 1.02 11.58 8.04
N ARG A 35 0.76 10.50 8.78
CA ARG A 35 0.20 10.56 10.14
C ARG A 35 0.83 9.46 10.98
N TYR A 36 0.78 9.62 12.30
CA TYR A 36 1.07 8.52 13.20
C TYR A 36 -0.01 7.44 13.10
N LEU A 37 0.40 6.19 13.33
CA LEU A 37 -0.52 5.07 13.46
C LEU A 37 -1.23 5.15 14.81
N GLU A 38 -2.51 4.81 14.81
CA GLU A 38 -3.24 4.59 16.04
C GLU A 38 -2.74 3.31 16.72
N GLU A 39 -2.89 3.23 18.04
CA GLU A 39 -2.44 2.06 18.82
C GLU A 39 -3.02 0.75 18.28
N LYS A 40 -4.32 0.75 17.91
CA LYS A 40 -4.99 -0.40 17.29
C LYS A 40 -4.31 -0.87 16.01
N GLU A 41 -3.85 0.06 15.16
CA GLU A 41 -3.20 -0.24 13.89
C GLU A 41 -1.82 -0.87 14.13
N VAL A 42 -1.08 -0.35 15.12
CA VAL A 42 0.21 -0.90 15.53
C VAL A 42 0.06 -2.33 16.04
N ILE A 43 -0.95 -2.59 16.89
CA ILE A 43 -1.24 -3.93 17.41
C ILE A 43 -1.56 -4.90 16.25
N GLN A 44 -2.45 -4.49 15.34
CA GLN A 44 -2.82 -5.32 14.19
C GLN A 44 -1.63 -5.62 13.27
N LEU A 45 -0.72 -4.66 13.06
CA LEU A 45 0.50 -4.90 12.28
C LEU A 45 1.44 -5.89 12.98
N LYS A 46 1.62 -5.77 14.29
CA LYS A 46 2.44 -6.72 15.08
C LYS A 46 1.90 -8.14 15.00
N HIS A 47 0.57 -8.31 14.96
CA HIS A 47 -0.05 -9.62 14.81
C HIS A 47 0.23 -10.29 13.45
N LEU A 48 0.45 -9.51 12.38
CA LEU A 48 0.79 -10.05 11.06
C LEU A 48 2.25 -10.52 10.94
N MET A 49 3.12 -10.09 11.87
CA MET A 49 4.53 -10.47 11.90
C MET A 49 4.81 -11.67 12.82
N LYS A 50 3.77 -12.23 13.45
CA LYS A 50 3.82 -13.52 14.15
C LYS A 50 3.42 -14.63 13.20
#